data_AF-C7LRA3-F1
#
_entry.id   AF-C7LRA3-F1
#
_cell.length_a   1.000
_cell.length_b   1.000
_cell.length_c   1.000
_cell.angle_alpha   90.00
_cell.angle_beta   90.00
_cell.angle_gamma   90.00
#
_symmetry.space_group_name_H-M   'P 1'
#
loop_
_entity.id
_entity.type
_entity.pdbx_description
1 polymer ?
#
loop_
_entity_poly.entity_id
_entity_poly.type
_entity_poly.pdbx_seq_one_letter_code
_entity_poly.pdbx_strand_id
1 'polypeptide(L)'
;MFRIRPIYDTTVPVDSQCVEQVQTILSERFPFIAPEEVINLPATLKNPMAKGYRTILFVAERQRKIVQGFALLCHFSDLRFCYLDFLSVSLVHGGGGVGSALYERVREEARALGDTALFFECLPDDPSLCPDEILLRENKARLRFYERYGARPIVNTAYETPLSAEDDCAPYLVADPLDKPFQLSRPRARSIIRAILERKYKEKCSPQYVRMVLDSIPPSPLALRETRYLTETISANRQTISADRKIAVICNHNHRIHHIRERGYVEAPVRIDSILREIKKTELFTLREPRHFSEQYITAVHDKKFVTYLKRVCSTLPENKSVYPYVFPIRNAARPPKELAVRAGYYCIDTFTPLNGNAYAAARGAVDCGMTAAQEVLDGRRLAYALVRPPGHHAEHRAFGGFCYFNTAAVVAQHLSAQGRVAVLDVDYHHGNGTQNIFYERSDVLTVSIHGHPRFAYPYFSGFHEEAGEGPGLGFNRNYALPEEMHGDGYAEVLRRALDFIRDFDPAFLVVCLGLDPAKGDPTGTWSLQAKDFFLNGKLIGALGKHTVVVQEGGYRIRSLGVNAGNFFQGLFEGSRLARSR
;
A
#
# COMPACT_ATOMS: atom_id res chain seq x y z
N MET A 1 -21.38 -10.49 -3.35
CA MET A 1 -20.90 -9.11 -3.10
C MET A 1 -19.62 -8.90 -3.90
N PHE A 2 -19.49 -7.80 -4.63
CA PHE A 2 -18.27 -7.45 -5.36
C PHE A 2 -17.49 -6.36 -4.59
N ARG A 3 -16.17 -6.32 -4.78
CA ARG A 3 -15.28 -5.27 -4.25
C ARG A 3 -14.84 -4.39 -5.41
N ILE A 4 -14.72 -3.09 -5.18
CA ILE A 4 -14.07 -2.17 -6.13
C ILE A 4 -12.73 -1.76 -5.54
N ARG A 5 -11.67 -1.83 -6.34
CA ARG A 5 -10.33 -1.38 -5.95
C ARG A 5 -9.62 -0.70 -7.12
N PRO A 6 -8.76 0.29 -6.85
CA PRO A 6 -7.88 0.87 -7.85
C PRO A 6 -6.71 -0.07 -8.14
N ILE A 7 -6.25 -0.05 -9.38
CA ILE A 7 -5.02 -0.65 -9.91
C ILE A 7 -4.21 0.51 -10.48
N TYR A 8 -3.01 0.70 -9.95
CA TYR A 8 -2.11 1.79 -10.34
C TYR A 8 -0.97 1.33 -11.23
N ASP A 9 -0.62 0.05 -11.16
CA ASP A 9 0.43 -0.60 -11.93
C ASP A 9 0.13 -2.11 -11.98
N THR A 10 0.93 -2.87 -12.71
CA THR A 10 0.77 -4.33 -12.84
C THR A 10 1.88 -5.09 -12.09
N THR A 11 2.45 -4.48 -11.04
CA THR A 11 3.57 -5.07 -10.28
C THR A 11 3.13 -6.32 -9.53
N VAL A 12 1.93 -6.31 -8.96
CA VAL A 12 1.39 -7.46 -8.24
C VAL A 12 0.67 -8.39 -9.23
N PRO A 13 0.90 -9.72 -9.20
CA PRO A 13 0.31 -10.65 -10.17
C PRO A 13 -1.22 -10.59 -10.27
N VAL A 14 -1.91 -10.33 -9.14
CA VAL A 14 -3.37 -10.15 -9.15
C VAL A 14 -3.80 -8.98 -10.03
N ASP A 15 -3.02 -7.91 -10.05
CA ASP A 15 -3.32 -6.72 -10.83
C ASP A 15 -3.09 -6.98 -12.31
N SER A 16 -2.02 -7.68 -12.66
CA SER A 16 -1.78 -8.14 -14.03
C SER A 16 -2.96 -8.98 -14.57
N GLN A 17 -3.41 -9.98 -13.81
CA GLN A 17 -4.54 -10.82 -14.20
C GLN A 17 -5.87 -10.05 -14.33
N CYS A 18 -6.09 -9.05 -13.47
CA CYS A 18 -7.26 -8.18 -13.58
C CYS A 18 -7.17 -7.29 -14.83
N VAL A 19 -5.98 -6.76 -15.15
CA VAL A 19 -5.78 -5.92 -16.33
C VAL A 19 -5.98 -6.72 -17.62
N GLU A 20 -5.52 -7.97 -17.68
CA GLU A 20 -5.79 -8.88 -18.81
C GLU A 20 -7.30 -9.07 -19.06
N GLN A 21 -8.08 -9.31 -18.00
CA GLN A 21 -9.54 -9.40 -18.12
C GLN A 21 -10.17 -8.07 -18.57
N VAL A 22 -9.64 -6.93 -18.11
CA VAL A 22 -10.09 -5.61 -18.56
C VAL A 22 -9.78 -5.39 -20.04
N GLN A 23 -8.62 -5.83 -20.53
CA GLN A 23 -8.28 -5.77 -21.96
C GLN A 23 -9.29 -6.57 -22.80
N THR A 24 -9.70 -7.75 -22.35
CA THR A 24 -10.78 -8.53 -23.00
C THR A 24 -12.09 -7.74 -23.04
N ILE A 25 -12.54 -7.19 -21.91
CA ILE A 25 -13.79 -6.42 -21.85
C ILE A 25 -13.70 -5.16 -22.73
N LEU A 26 -12.54 -4.49 -22.79
CA LEU A 26 -12.31 -3.32 -23.66
C LEU A 26 -12.53 -3.69 -25.13
N SER A 27 -11.88 -4.75 -25.62
CA SER A 27 -12.01 -5.20 -27.01
C SER A 27 -13.43 -5.63 -27.37
N GLU A 28 -14.15 -6.29 -26.44
CA GLU A 28 -15.53 -6.73 -26.68
C GLU A 28 -16.55 -5.57 -26.69
N ARG A 29 -16.35 -4.56 -25.83
CA ARG A 29 -17.33 -3.47 -25.63
C ARG A 29 -17.10 -2.27 -26.52
N PHE A 30 -15.88 -2.09 -27.02
CA PHE A 30 -15.47 -0.94 -27.82
C PHE A 30 -14.80 -1.41 -29.11
N PRO A 31 -15.55 -1.92 -30.10
CA PRO A 31 -14.97 -2.51 -31.32
C PRO A 31 -14.15 -1.52 -32.17
N PHE A 32 -14.38 -0.22 -31.99
CA PHE A 32 -13.65 0.85 -32.67
C PHE A 32 -12.41 1.35 -31.90
N ILE A 33 -12.08 0.76 -30.75
CA ILE A 33 -10.85 1.10 -30.04
C ILE A 33 -9.65 0.56 -30.83
N ALA A 34 -8.58 1.36 -30.92
CA ALA A 34 -7.35 0.90 -31.56
C ALA A 34 -6.77 -0.28 -30.74
N PRO A 35 -6.39 -1.41 -31.38
CA PRO A 35 -5.79 -2.56 -30.68
C PRO A 35 -4.59 -2.17 -29.82
N GLU A 36 -3.79 -1.20 -30.27
CA GLU A 36 -2.64 -0.68 -29.56
C GLU A 36 -3.02 0.01 -28.25
N GLU A 37 -4.18 0.69 -28.18
CA GLU A 37 -4.65 1.30 -26.93
C GLU A 37 -4.98 0.23 -25.87
N VAL A 38 -5.54 -0.90 -26.30
CA VAL A 38 -5.85 -2.04 -25.42
C VAL A 38 -4.56 -2.71 -24.95
N ILE A 39 -3.66 -3.06 -25.87
CA ILE A 39 -2.39 -3.76 -25.58
C ILE A 39 -1.51 -2.91 -24.65
N ASN A 40 -1.49 -1.59 -24.82
CA ASN A 40 -0.63 -0.69 -24.04
C ASN A 40 -1.22 -0.26 -22.68
N LEU A 41 -2.38 -0.76 -22.27
CA LEU A 41 -2.98 -0.43 -20.97
C LEU A 41 -2.03 -0.70 -19.78
N PRO A 42 -1.37 -1.87 -19.64
CA PRO A 42 -0.40 -2.13 -18.57
C PRO A 42 0.75 -1.11 -18.54
N ALA A 43 1.31 -0.77 -19.70
CA ALA A 43 2.39 0.20 -19.81
C ALA A 43 1.95 1.60 -19.40
N THR A 44 0.71 1.98 -19.73
CA THR A 44 0.12 3.28 -19.38
C THR A 44 -0.10 3.41 -17.87
N LEU A 45 -0.44 2.32 -17.18
CA LEU A 45 -0.54 2.31 -15.72
C LEU A 45 0.84 2.48 -15.07
N LYS A 46 1.85 1.76 -15.56
CA LYS A 46 3.22 1.80 -15.01
C LYS A 46 3.94 3.13 -15.23
N ASN A 47 3.72 3.79 -16.37
CA ASN A 47 4.39 5.06 -16.73
C ASN A 47 3.40 6.22 -16.87
N PRO A 48 2.93 6.79 -15.74
CA PRO A 48 1.90 7.82 -15.74
C PRO A 48 2.35 9.19 -16.27
N MET A 49 3.63 9.42 -16.55
CA MET A 49 4.11 10.73 -17.01
C MET A 49 4.25 10.84 -18.53
N ALA A 50 4.24 9.72 -19.26
CA ALA A 50 4.45 9.72 -20.71
C ALA A 50 3.41 10.55 -21.48
N LYS A 51 2.16 10.60 -21.01
CA LYS A 51 1.05 11.33 -21.65
C LYS A 51 0.70 12.66 -20.97
N GLY A 52 1.46 13.07 -19.94
CA GLY A 52 1.17 14.29 -19.18
C GLY A 52 -0.09 14.22 -18.30
N TYR A 53 -0.56 13.00 -17.99
CA TYR A 53 -1.61 12.68 -17.04
C TYR A 53 -1.46 11.24 -16.55
N ARG A 54 -1.87 10.98 -15.31
CA ARG A 54 -1.80 9.65 -14.69
C ARG A 54 -3.04 8.84 -14.99
N THR A 55 -2.88 7.58 -15.37
CA THR A 55 -4.01 6.65 -15.53
C THR A 55 -4.22 5.82 -14.25
N ILE A 56 -5.49 5.66 -13.86
CA ILE A 56 -5.93 4.86 -12.71
C ILE A 56 -7.05 3.95 -13.19
N LEU A 57 -6.87 2.64 -13.04
CA LEU A 57 -7.89 1.65 -13.40
C LEU A 57 -8.66 1.22 -12.15
N PHE A 58 -9.98 1.35 -12.14
CA PHE A 58 -10.84 0.79 -11.11
C PHE A 58 -11.44 -0.51 -11.61
N VAL A 59 -11.33 -1.57 -10.81
CA VAL A 59 -11.87 -2.88 -11.16
C VAL A 59 -12.90 -3.29 -10.12
N ALA A 60 -14.11 -3.63 -10.57
CA ALA A 60 -15.13 -4.28 -9.76
C ALA A 60 -14.98 -5.80 -9.93
N GLU A 61 -14.65 -6.52 -8.87
CA GLU A 61 -14.37 -7.95 -8.91
C GLU A 61 -15.17 -8.74 -7.86
N ARG A 62 -15.53 -9.99 -8.19
CA ARG A 62 -16.10 -10.96 -7.24
C ARG A 62 -15.02 -11.90 -6.70
N GLN A 63 -15.40 -12.76 -5.75
CA GLN A 63 -14.56 -13.87 -5.29
C GLN A 63 -13.98 -14.65 -6.48
N ARG A 64 -12.73 -15.11 -6.34
CA ARG A 64 -11.88 -15.68 -7.42
C ARG A 64 -11.39 -14.67 -8.48
N LYS A 65 -11.40 -13.37 -8.18
CA LYS A 65 -10.74 -12.33 -9.00
C LYS A 65 -11.34 -12.20 -10.41
N ILE A 66 -12.64 -12.48 -10.52
CA ILE A 66 -13.41 -12.34 -11.78
C ILE A 66 -13.87 -10.90 -11.91
N VAL A 67 -13.44 -10.22 -12.98
CA VAL A 67 -13.81 -8.83 -13.26
C VAL A 67 -15.26 -8.75 -13.75
N GLN A 68 -16.06 -7.98 -13.02
CA GLN A 68 -17.46 -7.70 -13.33
C GLN A 68 -17.61 -6.42 -14.18
N GLY A 69 -16.64 -5.52 -14.09
CA GLY A 69 -16.63 -4.24 -14.79
C GLY A 69 -15.43 -3.40 -14.36
N PHE A 70 -15.18 -2.31 -15.08
CA PHE A 70 -14.07 -1.42 -14.80
C PHE A 70 -14.40 0.05 -15.13
N ALA A 71 -13.59 0.95 -14.58
CA ALA A 71 -13.55 2.34 -14.98
C ALA A 71 -12.10 2.80 -15.15
N LEU A 72 -11.81 3.56 -16.21
CA LEU A 72 -10.47 4.09 -16.49
C LEU A 72 -10.48 5.61 -16.29
N LEU A 73 -9.71 6.08 -15.32
CA LEU A 73 -9.65 7.48 -14.91
C LEU A 73 -8.28 8.08 -15.24
N CYS A 74 -8.26 9.23 -15.90
CA CYS A 74 -7.07 10.00 -16.18
C CYS A 74 -7.00 11.23 -15.27
N HIS A 75 -5.97 11.34 -14.43
CA HIS A 75 -5.75 12.46 -13.53
C HIS A 75 -4.70 13.43 -14.07
N PHE A 76 -5.12 14.67 -14.31
CA PHE A 76 -4.27 15.77 -14.76
C PHE A 76 -3.89 16.62 -13.56
N SER A 77 -2.82 16.23 -12.86
CA SER A 77 -2.42 16.82 -11.58
C SER A 77 -2.00 18.29 -11.68
N ASP A 78 -1.44 18.71 -12.82
CA ASP A 78 -1.02 20.09 -13.11
C ASP A 78 -2.22 21.05 -13.20
N LEU A 79 -3.34 20.57 -13.74
CA LEU A 79 -4.57 21.36 -13.92
C LEU A 79 -5.66 21.07 -12.87
N ARG A 80 -5.48 20.01 -12.07
CA ARG A 80 -6.40 19.55 -11.00
C ARG A 80 -7.81 19.22 -11.51
N PHE A 81 -7.86 18.31 -12.47
CA PHE A 81 -9.10 17.67 -12.93
C PHE A 81 -8.88 16.20 -13.25
N CYS A 82 -9.98 15.44 -13.27
CA CYS A 82 -10.03 14.07 -13.75
C CYS A 82 -10.82 13.98 -15.06
N TYR A 83 -10.41 13.06 -15.93
CA TYR A 83 -11.15 12.66 -17.13
C TYR A 83 -11.50 11.17 -17.05
N LEU A 84 -12.78 10.82 -17.02
CA LEU A 84 -13.24 9.44 -17.08
C LEU A 84 -13.27 8.98 -18.55
N ASP A 85 -12.33 8.11 -18.89
CA ASP A 85 -12.11 7.65 -20.25
C ASP A 85 -13.06 6.50 -20.61
N PHE A 86 -13.14 5.50 -19.72
CA PHE A 86 -14.03 4.35 -19.91
C PHE A 86 -14.78 4.04 -18.63
N LEU A 87 -16.05 3.64 -18.77
CA LEU A 87 -16.85 3.00 -17.72
C LEU A 87 -17.63 1.87 -18.37
N SER A 88 -17.32 0.62 -18.02
CA SER A 88 -17.96 -0.53 -18.66
C SER A 88 -18.16 -1.69 -17.69
N VAL A 89 -19.14 -2.52 -18.00
CA VAL A 89 -19.51 -3.71 -17.26
C VAL A 89 -19.35 -4.92 -18.19
N SER A 90 -18.83 -6.02 -17.67
CA SER A 90 -18.65 -7.27 -18.43
C SER A 90 -19.99 -7.77 -18.97
N LEU A 91 -20.04 -8.23 -20.23
CA LEU A 91 -21.23 -8.87 -20.79
C LEU A 91 -21.53 -10.21 -20.13
N VAL A 92 -20.47 -10.97 -19.84
CA VAL A 92 -20.54 -12.34 -19.33
C VAL A 92 -20.79 -12.36 -17.83
N HIS A 93 -20.08 -11.48 -17.10
CA HIS A 93 -20.04 -11.53 -15.64
C HIS A 93 -20.67 -10.29 -14.98
N GLY A 94 -21.20 -9.36 -15.77
CA GLY A 94 -21.83 -8.14 -15.28
C GLY A 94 -23.09 -8.39 -14.45
N GLY A 95 -23.38 -7.45 -13.55
CA GLY A 95 -24.62 -7.47 -12.77
C GLY A 95 -25.19 -6.08 -12.57
N GLY A 96 -26.48 -6.01 -12.23
CA GLY A 96 -27.15 -4.76 -11.88
C GLY A 96 -26.42 -4.01 -10.75
N GLY A 97 -26.26 -2.70 -10.91
CA GLY A 97 -25.63 -1.82 -9.91
C GLY A 97 -24.10 -1.72 -9.96
N VAL A 98 -23.39 -2.57 -10.73
CA VAL A 98 -21.92 -2.49 -10.87
C VAL A 98 -21.48 -1.15 -11.46
N GLY A 99 -22.14 -0.68 -12.53
CA GLY A 99 -21.84 0.61 -13.15
C GLY A 99 -22.04 1.80 -12.21
N SER A 100 -23.12 1.81 -11.43
CA SER A 100 -23.36 2.84 -10.40
C SER A 100 -22.26 2.84 -9.34
N ALA A 101 -21.89 1.67 -8.84
CA ALA A 101 -20.86 1.55 -7.80
C ALA A 101 -19.46 1.96 -8.33
N LEU A 102 -19.12 1.61 -9.57
CA LEU A 102 -17.88 2.05 -10.22
C LEU A 102 -17.84 3.56 -10.40
N TYR A 103 -18.94 4.15 -10.90
CA TYR A 103 -19.01 5.60 -11.10
C TYR A 103 -18.88 6.35 -9.78
N GLU A 104 -19.59 5.93 -8.72
CA GLU A 104 -19.46 6.54 -7.40
C GLU A 104 -18.03 6.42 -6.85
N ARG A 105 -17.37 5.26 -7.04
CA ARG A 105 -15.97 5.08 -6.62
C ARG A 105 -14.99 5.99 -7.37
N VAL A 106 -15.25 6.25 -8.66
CA VAL A 106 -14.49 7.24 -9.45
C VAL A 106 -14.68 8.64 -8.91
N ARG A 107 -15.93 9.04 -8.59
CA ARG A 107 -16.24 10.34 -7.97
C ARG A 107 -15.54 10.50 -6.62
N GLU A 108 -15.55 9.46 -5.79
CA GLU A 108 -14.81 9.42 -4.52
C GLU A 108 -13.31 9.66 -4.72
N GLU A 109 -12.69 9.05 -5.74
CA GLU A 109 -11.27 9.27 -6.02
C GLU A 109 -11.01 10.71 -6.48
N ALA A 110 -11.79 11.23 -7.43
CA ALA A 110 -11.66 12.59 -7.93
C ALA A 110 -11.82 13.63 -6.80
N ARG A 111 -12.78 13.41 -5.89
CA ARG A 111 -12.95 14.23 -4.68
C ARG A 111 -11.71 14.15 -3.78
N ALA A 112 -11.17 12.96 -3.57
CA ALA A 112 -10.00 12.77 -2.72
C ALA A 112 -8.72 13.38 -3.31
N LEU A 113 -8.57 13.38 -4.64
CA LEU A 113 -7.46 14.07 -5.33
C LEU A 113 -7.58 15.60 -5.22
N GLY A 114 -8.74 16.09 -4.78
CA GLY A 114 -9.02 17.52 -4.59
C GLY A 114 -9.27 18.22 -5.92
N ASP A 115 -9.81 17.52 -6.91
CA ASP A 115 -10.04 18.06 -8.24
C ASP A 115 -11.26 18.98 -8.30
N THR A 116 -11.30 19.77 -9.38
CA THR A 116 -12.34 20.79 -9.60
C THR A 116 -13.66 20.15 -10.04
N ALA A 117 -13.58 19.20 -10.95
CA ALA A 117 -14.68 18.46 -11.54
C ALA A 117 -14.14 17.18 -12.21
N LEU A 118 -15.04 16.24 -12.48
CA LEU A 118 -14.78 15.07 -13.32
C LEU A 118 -15.37 15.33 -14.71
N PHE A 119 -14.57 15.20 -15.76
CA PHE A 119 -14.98 15.38 -17.16
C PHE A 119 -15.01 14.04 -17.88
N PHE A 120 -15.84 13.91 -18.91
CA PHE A 120 -15.84 12.75 -19.82
C PHE A 120 -16.65 13.04 -21.07
N GLU A 121 -16.47 12.23 -22.10
CA GLU A 121 -17.28 12.29 -23.31
C GLU A 121 -18.52 11.39 -23.21
N CYS A 122 -19.65 11.90 -23.72
CA CYS A 122 -20.85 11.11 -23.92
C CYS A 122 -21.50 11.50 -25.24
N LEU A 123 -21.88 10.50 -26.03
CA LEU A 123 -22.52 10.73 -27.32
C LEU A 123 -23.86 11.47 -27.17
N PRO A 124 -24.27 12.29 -28.16
CA PRO A 124 -25.45 13.13 -28.06
C PRO A 124 -26.79 12.38 -27.95
N ASP A 125 -27.72 12.97 -27.20
CA ASP A 125 -29.14 12.63 -27.15
C ASP A 125 -30.02 13.52 -28.05
N ASP A 126 -29.39 14.30 -28.93
CA ASP A 126 -30.02 15.16 -29.91
C ASP A 126 -30.09 14.44 -31.28
N PRO A 127 -31.28 14.20 -31.84
CA PRO A 127 -31.43 13.53 -33.13
C PRO A 127 -30.81 14.30 -34.30
N SER A 128 -30.61 15.63 -34.16
CA SER A 128 -29.93 16.43 -35.20
C SER A 128 -28.42 16.21 -35.23
N LEU A 129 -27.83 15.77 -34.11
CA LEU A 129 -26.40 15.47 -34.00
C LEU A 129 -26.13 13.98 -34.17
N CYS A 130 -27.06 13.11 -33.75
CA CYS A 130 -26.91 11.65 -33.81
C CYS A 130 -28.17 11.00 -34.42
N PRO A 131 -28.15 10.69 -35.73
CA PRO A 131 -29.36 10.28 -36.46
C PRO A 131 -29.78 8.82 -36.22
N ASP A 132 -28.85 7.93 -35.82
CA ASP A 132 -29.16 6.53 -35.54
C ASP A 132 -30.08 6.39 -34.32
N GLU A 133 -31.29 5.86 -34.52
CA GLU A 133 -32.30 5.75 -33.47
C GLU A 133 -31.92 4.79 -32.32
N ILE A 134 -31.17 3.73 -32.60
CA ILE A 134 -30.74 2.75 -31.60
C ILE A 134 -29.68 3.41 -30.71
N LEU A 135 -28.66 4.03 -31.32
CA LEU A 135 -27.63 4.78 -30.60
C LEU A 135 -28.26 5.92 -29.80
N LEU A 136 -29.21 6.65 -30.37
CA LEU A 136 -29.91 7.75 -29.69
C LEU A 136 -30.63 7.28 -28.42
N ARG A 137 -31.27 6.11 -28.44
CA ARG A 137 -31.91 5.52 -27.25
C ARG A 137 -30.88 5.16 -26.18
N GLU A 138 -29.75 4.59 -26.57
CA GLU A 138 -28.65 4.29 -25.64
C GLU A 138 -28.03 5.56 -25.04
N ASN A 139 -27.80 6.60 -25.84
CA ASN A 139 -27.23 7.87 -25.41
C ASN A 139 -28.13 8.58 -24.39
N LYS A 140 -29.45 8.57 -24.62
CA LYS A 140 -30.45 9.04 -23.64
C LYS A 140 -30.35 8.29 -22.31
N ALA A 141 -30.16 6.97 -22.36
CA ALA A 141 -30.00 6.16 -21.15
C ALA A 141 -28.67 6.45 -20.41
N ARG A 142 -27.57 6.64 -21.15
CA ARG A 142 -26.25 7.02 -20.59
C ARG A 142 -26.30 8.39 -19.91
N LEU A 143 -26.84 9.41 -20.59
CA LEU A 143 -26.96 10.75 -20.00
C LEU A 143 -27.90 10.76 -18.79
N ARG A 144 -29.05 10.05 -18.86
CA ARG A 144 -29.92 9.85 -17.70
C ARG A 144 -29.20 9.20 -16.53
N PHE A 145 -28.32 8.22 -16.78
CA PHE A 145 -27.55 7.57 -15.73
C PHE A 145 -26.66 8.58 -14.98
N TYR A 146 -25.90 9.40 -15.71
CA TYR A 146 -24.95 10.38 -15.17
C TYR A 146 -25.63 11.58 -14.51
N GLU A 147 -26.75 12.03 -15.07
CA GLU A 147 -27.49 13.19 -14.59
C GLU A 147 -28.05 12.98 -13.16
N ARG A 148 -28.30 11.73 -12.74
CA ARG A 148 -28.66 11.40 -11.35
C ARG A 148 -27.59 11.78 -10.31
N TYR A 149 -26.34 11.96 -10.76
CA TYR A 149 -25.21 12.43 -9.95
C TYR A 149 -24.89 13.91 -10.17
N GLY A 150 -25.71 14.63 -10.96
CA GLY A 150 -25.52 16.04 -11.30
C GLY A 150 -24.61 16.29 -12.51
N ALA A 151 -24.07 15.23 -13.14
CA ALA A 151 -23.19 15.33 -14.30
C ALA A 151 -23.98 15.61 -15.58
N ARG A 152 -23.63 16.68 -16.29
CA ARG A 152 -24.41 17.20 -17.44
C ARG A 152 -23.50 17.73 -18.56
N PRO A 153 -23.97 17.73 -19.83
CA PRO A 153 -23.22 18.31 -20.94
C PRO A 153 -22.87 19.78 -20.70
N ILE A 154 -21.67 20.18 -21.09
CA ILE A 154 -21.28 21.59 -21.22
C ILE A 154 -21.94 22.14 -22.48
N VAL A 155 -22.47 23.36 -22.39
CA VAL A 155 -23.17 24.01 -23.51
C VAL A 155 -22.43 25.25 -24.00
N ASN A 156 -22.81 25.73 -25.19
CA ASN A 156 -22.23 26.90 -25.84
C ASN A 156 -20.74 26.72 -26.17
N THR A 157 -20.36 25.51 -26.56
CA THR A 157 -19.03 25.19 -27.09
C THR A 157 -19.19 24.50 -28.44
N ALA A 158 -18.13 24.46 -29.24
CA ALA A 158 -18.08 23.69 -30.48
C ALA A 158 -17.45 22.29 -30.24
N TYR A 159 -17.53 21.74 -29.02
CA TYR A 159 -16.85 20.49 -28.67
C TYR A 159 -17.49 19.29 -29.39
N GLU A 160 -18.81 19.33 -29.55
CA GLU A 160 -19.65 18.39 -30.28
C GLU A 160 -19.57 18.58 -31.82
N THR A 161 -18.50 19.18 -32.33
CA THR A 161 -18.24 19.30 -33.77
C THR A 161 -17.51 18.05 -34.26
N PRO A 162 -17.95 17.39 -35.34
CA PRO A 162 -17.23 16.23 -35.90
C PRO A 162 -15.79 16.54 -36.31
N LEU A 163 -14.90 15.55 -36.19
CA LEU A 163 -13.48 15.67 -36.59
C LEU A 163 -13.32 15.68 -38.12
N SER A 164 -14.14 14.91 -38.83
CA SER A 164 -14.25 14.90 -40.29
C SER A 164 -15.67 15.24 -40.73
N ALA A 165 -15.86 15.62 -41.99
CA ALA A 165 -17.18 15.98 -42.52
C ALA A 165 -18.09 14.76 -42.73
N GLU A 166 -17.49 13.58 -42.79
CA GLU A 166 -18.17 12.30 -42.93
C GLU A 166 -18.62 11.70 -41.58
N ASP A 167 -18.09 12.21 -40.47
CA ASP A 167 -18.44 11.74 -39.13
C ASP A 167 -19.76 12.39 -38.64
N ASP A 168 -20.61 11.59 -38.00
CA ASP A 168 -21.78 12.05 -37.26
C ASP A 168 -21.64 11.73 -35.76
N CYS A 169 -22.61 12.18 -34.95
CA CYS A 169 -22.71 11.82 -33.54
C CYS A 169 -21.47 12.20 -32.67
N ALA A 170 -20.79 13.31 -32.98
CA ALA A 170 -19.66 13.79 -32.18
C ALA A 170 -20.05 14.03 -30.70
N PRO A 171 -19.21 13.63 -29.73
CA PRO A 171 -19.62 13.58 -28.33
C PRO A 171 -19.75 14.96 -27.68
N TYR A 172 -20.64 15.06 -26.70
CA TYR A 172 -20.61 16.15 -25.74
C TYR A 172 -19.45 15.98 -24.77
N LEU A 173 -18.83 17.09 -24.36
CA LEU A 173 -18.06 17.12 -23.12
C LEU A 173 -19.01 17.27 -21.93
N VAL A 174 -19.04 16.27 -21.06
CA VAL A 174 -19.85 16.23 -19.84
C VAL A 174 -18.98 16.62 -18.65
N ALA A 175 -19.54 17.36 -17.69
CA ALA A 175 -18.89 17.65 -16.42
C ALA A 175 -19.76 17.23 -15.23
N ASP A 176 -19.16 16.49 -14.31
CA ASP A 176 -19.66 16.18 -12.97
C ASP A 176 -18.97 17.11 -11.96
N PRO A 177 -19.74 18.00 -11.28
CA PRO A 177 -19.16 18.95 -10.33
C PRO A 177 -18.83 18.33 -8.97
N LEU A 178 -18.99 17.01 -8.80
CA LEU A 178 -18.64 16.26 -7.59
C LEU A 178 -19.35 16.80 -6.34
N ASP A 179 -20.68 16.96 -6.44
CA ASP A 179 -21.59 17.45 -5.40
C ASP A 179 -21.38 18.92 -5.00
N LYS A 180 -20.66 19.70 -5.81
CA LYS A 180 -20.47 21.16 -5.63
C LYS A 180 -21.25 21.96 -6.67
N PRO A 181 -21.46 23.27 -6.48
CA PRO A 181 -21.89 24.15 -7.55
C PRO A 181 -20.86 24.15 -8.68
N PHE A 182 -21.31 23.95 -9.93
CA PHE A 182 -20.41 24.00 -11.08
C PHE A 182 -20.01 25.45 -11.37
N GLN A 183 -18.71 25.74 -11.23
CA GLN A 183 -18.14 27.04 -11.59
C GLN A 183 -16.78 26.83 -12.26
N LEU A 184 -16.68 27.21 -13.54
CA LEU A 184 -15.44 27.10 -14.28
C LEU A 184 -15.20 28.36 -15.11
N SER A 185 -14.21 29.16 -14.70
CA SER A 185 -13.82 30.38 -15.43
C SER A 185 -13.28 30.03 -16.83
N ARG A 186 -13.48 30.93 -17.81
CA ARG A 186 -12.98 30.76 -19.18
C ARG A 186 -11.50 30.37 -19.29
N PRO A 187 -10.54 31.02 -18.58
CA PRO A 187 -9.12 30.64 -18.69
C PRO A 187 -8.86 29.20 -18.25
N ARG A 188 -9.52 28.78 -17.16
CA ARG A 188 -9.42 27.42 -16.62
C ARG A 188 -10.07 26.39 -17.56
N ALA A 189 -11.25 26.71 -18.09
CA ALA A 189 -11.92 25.87 -19.08
C ALA A 189 -11.09 25.67 -20.35
N ARG A 190 -10.52 26.77 -20.91
CA ARG A 190 -9.60 26.70 -22.05
C ARG A 190 -8.40 25.80 -21.77
N SER A 191 -7.83 25.87 -20.57
CA SER A 191 -6.68 25.05 -20.18
C SER A 191 -7.04 23.56 -20.08
N ILE A 192 -8.19 23.23 -19.47
CA ILE A 192 -8.67 21.86 -19.31
C ILE A 192 -9.03 21.25 -20.67
N ILE A 193 -9.86 21.94 -21.47
CA ILE A 193 -10.30 21.45 -22.79
C ILE A 193 -9.10 21.28 -23.71
N ARG A 194 -8.15 22.23 -23.70
CA ARG A 194 -6.88 22.09 -24.42
C ARG A 194 -6.13 20.83 -24.00
N ALA A 195 -5.99 20.58 -22.69
CA ALA A 195 -5.26 19.41 -22.21
C ALA A 195 -5.95 18.09 -22.61
N ILE A 196 -7.29 18.04 -22.62
CA ILE A 196 -8.04 16.88 -23.12
C ILE A 196 -7.71 16.65 -24.60
N LEU A 197 -7.88 17.66 -25.44
CA LEU A 197 -7.69 17.53 -26.89
C LEU A 197 -6.23 17.29 -27.29
N GLU A 198 -5.27 17.98 -26.68
CA GLU A 198 -3.84 17.93 -27.06
C GLU A 198 -3.05 16.80 -26.37
N ARG A 199 -3.47 16.32 -25.18
CA ARG A 199 -2.75 15.26 -24.46
C ARG A 199 -3.44 13.92 -24.56
N LYS A 200 -4.75 13.84 -24.34
CA LYS A 200 -5.51 12.58 -24.41
C LYS A 200 -5.86 12.24 -25.87
N TYR A 201 -6.25 13.21 -26.68
CA TYR A 201 -6.63 13.01 -28.09
C TYR A 201 -5.58 13.52 -29.10
N LYS A 202 -4.31 13.57 -28.70
CA LYS A 202 -3.19 14.12 -29.47
C LYS A 202 -3.13 13.65 -30.93
N GLU A 203 -3.40 12.37 -31.17
CA GLU A 203 -3.31 11.75 -32.50
C GLU A 203 -4.59 11.91 -33.32
N LYS A 204 -5.71 12.33 -32.70
CA LYS A 204 -7.02 12.48 -33.33
C LYS A 204 -7.38 13.93 -33.65
N CYS A 205 -6.90 14.90 -32.86
CA CYS A 205 -7.27 16.30 -32.98
C CYS A 205 -6.20 17.14 -33.71
N SER A 206 -6.57 17.78 -34.82
CA SER A 206 -5.68 18.73 -35.52
C SER A 206 -5.52 20.05 -34.75
N PRO A 207 -4.41 20.78 -34.90
CA PRO A 207 -4.24 22.10 -34.28
C PRO A 207 -5.35 23.11 -34.64
N GLN A 208 -5.91 23.01 -35.84
CA GLN A 208 -7.04 23.82 -36.31
C GLN A 208 -8.32 23.48 -35.53
N TYR A 209 -8.61 22.19 -35.36
CA TYR A 209 -9.76 21.72 -34.57
C TYR A 209 -9.67 22.20 -33.12
N VAL A 210 -8.49 22.04 -32.50
CA VAL A 210 -8.26 22.52 -31.12
C VAL A 210 -8.53 24.02 -31.01
N ARG A 211 -8.03 24.82 -31.96
CA ARG A 211 -8.25 26.27 -31.95
C ARG A 211 -9.75 26.61 -32.08
N MET A 212 -10.45 25.98 -33.01
CA MET A 212 -11.89 26.16 -33.20
C MET A 212 -12.68 25.90 -31.92
N VAL A 213 -12.45 24.75 -31.27
CA VAL A 213 -13.13 24.41 -30.01
C VAL A 213 -12.81 25.43 -28.93
N LEU A 214 -11.54 25.81 -28.77
CA LEU A 214 -11.14 26.76 -27.71
C LEU A 214 -11.73 28.16 -27.91
N ASP A 215 -11.81 28.63 -29.15
CA ASP A 215 -12.30 29.97 -29.48
C ASP A 215 -13.82 30.09 -29.40
N SER A 216 -14.54 28.96 -29.55
CA SER A 216 -15.98 28.88 -29.28
C SER A 216 -16.35 29.11 -27.80
N ILE A 217 -15.40 28.95 -26.86
CA ILE A 217 -15.69 29.04 -25.43
C ILE A 217 -16.09 30.48 -25.05
N PRO A 218 -17.27 30.70 -24.44
CA PRO A 218 -17.82 32.02 -24.20
C PRO A 218 -17.01 32.82 -23.17
N PRO A 219 -17.17 34.17 -23.15
CA PRO A 219 -16.53 35.04 -22.16
C PRO A 219 -17.05 34.82 -20.73
N SER A 220 -18.28 34.30 -20.56
CA SER A 220 -18.86 33.94 -19.26
C SER A 220 -18.30 32.62 -18.72
N PRO A 221 -18.47 32.32 -17.42
CA PRO A 221 -18.24 30.97 -16.89
C PRO A 221 -19.01 29.92 -17.71
N LEU A 222 -18.42 28.72 -17.86
CA LEU A 222 -19.10 27.63 -18.56
C LEU A 222 -20.39 27.26 -17.83
N ALA A 223 -21.42 27.00 -18.62
CA ALA A 223 -22.71 26.51 -18.14
C ALA A 223 -22.86 25.02 -18.45
N LEU A 224 -23.55 24.32 -17.56
CA LEU A 224 -24.06 22.99 -17.84
C LEU A 224 -25.45 23.11 -18.44
N ARG A 225 -25.81 22.18 -19.33
CA ARG A 225 -27.15 22.04 -19.87
C ARG A 225 -28.18 21.95 -18.75
N GLU A 226 -29.37 22.50 -19.00
CA GLU A 226 -30.50 22.28 -18.11
C GLU A 226 -30.81 20.81 -17.94
N THR A 227 -31.41 20.53 -16.79
CA THR A 227 -31.72 19.17 -16.38
C THR A 227 -32.85 18.59 -17.23
N ARG A 228 -32.67 17.40 -17.80
CA ARG A 228 -33.62 16.78 -18.77
C ARG A 228 -34.27 15.50 -18.26
N TYR A 229 -33.56 14.64 -17.53
CA TYR A 229 -34.04 13.30 -17.18
C TYR A 229 -34.21 13.04 -15.67
N LEU A 230 -33.85 14.00 -14.81
CA LEU A 230 -33.95 13.82 -13.36
C LEU A 230 -35.40 13.76 -12.89
N THR A 231 -35.74 12.67 -12.23
CA THR A 231 -36.93 12.54 -11.36
C THR A 231 -36.56 12.43 -9.88
N GLU A 232 -35.37 11.92 -9.54
CA GLU A 232 -34.84 11.82 -8.16
C GLU A 232 -33.30 11.98 -8.13
N THR A 233 -32.78 12.77 -7.19
CA THR A 233 -31.33 12.94 -6.93
C THR A 233 -30.81 11.90 -5.93
N ILE A 234 -29.64 11.31 -6.22
CA ILE A 234 -28.94 10.46 -5.26
C ILE A 234 -28.31 11.35 -4.18
N SER A 235 -28.70 11.18 -2.91
CA SER A 235 -28.12 11.90 -1.77
C SER A 235 -26.62 11.60 -1.66
N ALA A 236 -25.80 12.64 -1.54
CA ALA A 236 -24.37 12.54 -1.31
C ALA A 236 -24.08 11.65 -0.09
N ASN A 237 -23.41 10.51 -0.30
CA ASN A 237 -23.01 9.65 0.79
C ASN A 237 -21.83 10.30 1.53
N ARG A 238 -21.89 10.32 2.87
CA ARG A 238 -20.87 10.94 3.74
C ARG A 238 -19.48 10.40 3.39
N GLN A 239 -18.51 11.30 3.30
CA GLN A 239 -17.10 11.01 3.03
C GLN A 239 -16.58 9.97 4.02
N THR A 240 -16.46 8.72 3.57
CA THR A 240 -15.77 7.66 4.30
C THR A 240 -14.54 7.25 3.48
N ILE A 241 -13.40 7.03 4.15
CA ILE A 241 -12.23 6.48 3.47
C ILE A 241 -12.61 5.09 2.97
N SER A 242 -12.54 4.86 1.66
CA SER A 242 -12.91 3.59 1.06
C SER A 242 -12.09 2.43 1.68
N ALA A 243 -12.73 1.28 1.87
CA ALA A 243 -12.14 0.17 2.64
C ALA A 243 -10.82 -0.36 2.07
N ASP A 244 -10.59 -0.21 0.77
CA ASP A 244 -9.35 -0.53 0.05
C ASP A 244 -8.19 0.43 0.37
N ARG A 245 -8.50 1.66 0.79
CA ARG A 245 -7.50 2.68 1.12
C ARG A 245 -7.03 2.61 2.56
N LYS A 246 -7.87 2.11 3.47
CA LYS A 246 -7.52 1.90 4.88
C LYS A 246 -6.29 0.99 5.03
N ILE A 247 -5.60 1.06 6.15
CA ILE A 247 -4.52 0.15 6.51
C ILE A 247 -5.16 -1.10 7.12
N ALA A 248 -4.89 -2.29 6.57
CA ALA A 248 -5.31 -3.52 7.24
C ALA A 248 -4.46 -3.71 8.49
N VAL A 249 -5.08 -3.92 9.64
CA VAL A 249 -4.38 -4.25 10.88
C VAL A 249 -4.71 -5.68 11.26
N ILE A 250 -3.68 -6.51 11.34
CA ILE A 250 -3.78 -7.89 11.76
C ILE A 250 -3.10 -7.97 13.12
N CYS A 251 -3.86 -8.38 14.13
CA CYS A 251 -3.37 -8.52 15.50
C CYS A 251 -3.47 -9.99 15.92
N ASN A 252 -2.41 -10.51 16.53
CA ASN A 252 -2.38 -11.87 17.07
C ASN A 252 -3.30 -11.97 18.30
N HIS A 253 -4.25 -12.91 18.36
CA HIS A 253 -5.08 -13.15 19.56
C HIS A 253 -4.29 -13.71 20.75
N ASN A 254 -3.28 -14.51 20.45
CA ASN A 254 -2.38 -15.15 21.40
C ASN A 254 -1.19 -14.25 21.78
N HIS A 255 -1.23 -12.95 21.47
CA HIS A 255 -0.15 -12.07 21.92
C HIS A 255 -0.07 -11.97 23.45
N ARG A 256 -1.15 -12.31 24.18
CA ARG A 256 -1.20 -12.21 25.66
C ARG A 256 -0.64 -13.42 26.38
N ILE A 257 -0.59 -14.60 25.74
CA ILE A 257 -0.23 -15.86 26.43
C ILE A 257 1.25 -15.89 26.83
N HIS A 258 2.11 -15.17 26.10
CA HIS A 258 3.52 -15.06 26.43
C HIS A 258 3.75 -13.87 27.38
N HIS A 259 3.51 -14.01 28.67
CA HIS A 259 3.68 -12.90 29.63
C HIS A 259 4.71 -13.26 30.70
N ILE A 260 5.91 -12.70 30.59
CA ILE A 260 6.98 -12.83 31.58
C ILE A 260 6.86 -11.65 32.55
N ARG A 261 6.74 -11.94 33.85
CA ARG A 261 6.56 -10.94 34.93
C ARG A 261 7.85 -10.64 35.69
N GLU A 262 8.99 -11.08 35.16
CA GLU A 262 10.29 -10.96 35.81
C GLU A 262 10.84 -9.53 35.68
N ARG A 263 11.57 -9.09 36.70
CA ARG A 263 12.09 -7.72 36.78
C ARG A 263 13.11 -7.48 35.67
N GLY A 264 12.88 -6.46 34.84
CA GLY A 264 13.76 -6.09 33.72
C GLY A 264 13.28 -6.59 32.35
N TYR A 265 12.31 -7.49 32.28
CA TYR A 265 11.68 -7.86 31.02
C TYR A 265 10.66 -6.79 30.58
N VAL A 266 10.97 -6.07 29.50
CA VAL A 266 10.19 -4.90 29.06
C VAL A 266 9.12 -5.23 28.02
N GLU A 267 9.22 -6.38 27.37
CA GLU A 267 8.32 -6.80 26.30
C GLU A 267 7.00 -7.33 26.91
N ALA A 268 5.99 -6.47 27.08
CA ALA A 268 4.77 -6.80 27.81
C ALA A 268 3.48 -6.75 26.94
N PRO A 269 2.44 -7.55 27.26
CA PRO A 269 1.20 -7.57 26.48
C PRO A 269 0.51 -6.20 26.32
N VAL A 270 0.65 -5.32 27.33
CA VAL A 270 0.07 -3.97 27.35
C VAL A 270 0.53 -3.09 26.17
N ARG A 271 1.66 -3.42 25.53
CA ARG A 271 2.15 -2.73 24.32
C ARG A 271 1.10 -2.74 23.20
N ILE A 272 0.53 -3.91 22.92
CA ILE A 272 -0.46 -4.11 21.86
C ILE A 272 -1.76 -3.34 22.17
N ASP A 273 -2.25 -3.46 23.41
CA ASP A 273 -3.46 -2.74 23.84
C ASP A 273 -3.28 -1.22 23.76
N SER A 274 -2.08 -0.70 24.09
CA SER A 274 -1.76 0.72 23.98
C SER A 274 -1.78 1.21 22.53
N ILE A 275 -1.24 0.43 21.60
CA ILE A 275 -1.25 0.78 20.17
C ILE A 275 -2.66 0.71 19.60
N LEU A 276 -3.39 -0.38 19.87
CA LEU A 276 -4.78 -0.56 19.42
C LEU A 276 -5.69 0.56 19.92
N ARG A 277 -5.51 1.03 21.16
CA ARG A 277 -6.31 2.13 21.72
C ARG A 277 -6.14 3.43 20.92
N GLU A 278 -4.94 3.73 20.43
CA GLU A 278 -4.71 4.92 19.62
C GLU A 278 -5.23 4.74 18.19
N ILE A 279 -4.91 3.60 17.57
CA ILE A 279 -5.31 3.25 16.21
C ILE A 279 -6.84 3.29 16.03
N LYS A 280 -7.60 2.76 17.01
CA LYS A 280 -9.07 2.73 17.02
C LYS A 280 -9.74 4.11 17.06
N LYS A 281 -9.01 5.17 17.42
CA LYS A 281 -9.55 6.55 17.39
C LYS A 281 -9.65 7.12 15.98
N THR A 282 -9.02 6.47 15.00
CA THR A 282 -8.92 6.95 13.63
C THR A 282 -9.74 6.06 12.69
N GLU A 283 -10.23 6.62 11.59
CA GLU A 283 -10.89 5.84 10.54
C GLU A 283 -9.91 5.21 9.54
N LEU A 284 -8.60 5.36 9.78
CA LEU A 284 -7.54 4.94 8.86
C LEU A 284 -7.40 3.42 8.73
N PHE A 285 -7.93 2.65 9.68
CA PHE A 285 -7.63 1.23 9.80
C PHE A 285 -8.86 0.35 9.63
N THR A 286 -8.63 -0.86 9.14
CA THR A 286 -9.61 -1.95 9.12
C THR A 286 -8.99 -3.15 9.82
N LEU A 287 -9.63 -3.64 10.88
CA LEU A 287 -9.19 -4.84 11.58
C LEU A 287 -9.44 -6.08 10.72
N ARG A 288 -8.48 -7.00 10.72
CA ARG A 288 -8.55 -8.27 10.00
C ARG A 288 -8.08 -9.40 10.90
N GLU A 289 -8.80 -10.51 10.82
CA GLU A 289 -8.49 -11.71 11.59
C GLU A 289 -7.27 -12.41 10.99
N PRO A 290 -6.30 -12.86 11.82
CA PRO A 290 -5.18 -13.65 11.33
C PRO A 290 -5.67 -15.00 10.79
N ARG A 291 -5.10 -15.42 9.66
CA ARG A 291 -5.29 -16.76 9.10
C ARG A 291 -4.12 -17.65 9.48
N HIS A 292 -4.39 -18.94 9.61
CA HIS A 292 -3.34 -19.91 9.86
C HIS A 292 -2.55 -20.24 8.59
N PHE A 293 -1.22 -20.31 8.70
CA PHE A 293 -0.33 -20.74 7.63
C PHE A 293 0.50 -21.97 8.01
N SER A 294 0.84 -22.76 6.99
CA SER A 294 1.69 -23.95 7.15
C SER A 294 3.06 -23.58 7.75
N GLU A 295 3.61 -24.47 8.59
CA GLU A 295 4.94 -24.33 9.19
C GLU A 295 6.05 -24.20 8.12
N GLN A 296 5.78 -24.62 6.88
CA GLN A 296 6.71 -24.49 5.76
C GLN A 296 7.20 -23.06 5.54
N TYR A 297 6.36 -22.04 5.80
CA TYR A 297 6.73 -20.64 5.65
C TYR A 297 7.77 -20.20 6.70
N ILE A 298 7.68 -20.76 7.92
CA ILE A 298 8.69 -20.53 8.95
C ILE A 298 9.98 -21.24 8.56
N THR A 299 9.91 -22.51 8.13
CA THR A 299 11.10 -23.30 7.74
C THR A 299 11.72 -22.91 6.40
N ALA A 300 11.07 -22.03 5.64
CA ALA A 300 11.66 -21.41 4.45
C ALA A 300 12.70 -20.35 4.82
N VAL A 301 12.65 -19.85 6.06
CA VAL A 301 13.55 -18.82 6.59
C VAL A 301 14.40 -19.34 7.73
N HIS A 302 13.87 -20.21 8.58
CA HIS A 302 14.53 -20.75 9.76
C HIS A 302 14.96 -22.20 9.56
N ASP A 303 16.11 -22.57 10.12
CA ASP A 303 16.58 -23.95 10.10
C ASP A 303 15.56 -24.89 10.76
N LYS A 304 15.33 -26.04 10.12
CA LYS A 304 14.32 -27.00 10.56
C LYS A 304 14.63 -27.57 11.95
N LYS A 305 15.91 -27.74 12.33
CA LYS A 305 16.28 -28.26 13.65
C LYS A 305 16.03 -27.22 14.73
N PHE A 306 16.28 -25.95 14.42
CA PHE A 306 15.93 -24.82 15.29
C PHE A 306 14.41 -24.73 15.53
N VAL A 307 13.59 -24.75 14.48
CA VAL A 307 12.11 -24.71 14.60
C VAL A 307 11.60 -25.91 15.41
N THR A 308 12.10 -27.11 15.11
CA THR A 308 11.74 -28.34 15.83
C THR A 308 12.13 -28.27 17.30
N TYR A 309 13.31 -27.70 17.59
CA TYR A 309 13.77 -27.50 18.96
C TYR A 309 12.84 -26.56 19.73
N LEU A 310 12.55 -25.36 19.20
CA LEU A 310 11.66 -24.40 19.85
C LEU A 310 10.28 -25.00 20.14
N LYS A 311 9.70 -25.69 19.17
CA LYS A 311 8.41 -26.37 19.31
C LYS A 311 8.45 -27.38 20.46
N ARG A 312 9.47 -28.24 20.49
CA ARG A 312 9.61 -29.32 21.47
C ARG A 312 9.92 -28.79 22.87
N VAL A 313 10.86 -27.86 23.01
CA VAL A 313 11.22 -27.32 24.33
C VAL A 313 10.01 -26.61 24.94
N CYS A 314 9.34 -25.72 24.20
CA CYS A 314 8.16 -25.01 24.69
C CYS A 314 7.05 -25.99 25.07
N SER A 315 6.73 -27.00 24.25
CA SER A 315 5.66 -27.96 24.58
C SER A 315 5.94 -28.82 25.81
N THR A 316 7.20 -28.90 26.27
CA THR A 316 7.60 -29.71 27.43
C THR A 316 7.84 -28.91 28.70
N LEU A 317 7.90 -27.58 28.61
CA LEU A 317 8.12 -26.74 29.78
C LEU A 317 6.84 -26.66 30.62
N PRO A 318 6.93 -26.86 31.95
CA PRO A 318 5.80 -26.65 32.85
C PRO A 318 5.24 -25.23 32.73
N GLU A 319 3.95 -25.09 33.03
CA GLU A 319 3.32 -23.78 33.16
C GLU A 319 4.07 -22.92 34.20
N ASN A 320 4.27 -21.64 33.90
CA ASN A 320 5.02 -20.68 34.72
C ASN A 320 6.53 -20.95 34.90
N LYS A 321 7.12 -21.89 34.15
CA LYS A 321 8.59 -22.07 34.14
C LYS A 321 9.22 -21.41 32.91
N SER A 322 10.18 -20.53 33.17
CA SER A 322 11.06 -19.94 32.16
C SER A 322 12.43 -20.64 32.16
N VAL A 323 13.01 -20.82 30.98
CA VAL A 323 14.41 -21.23 30.80
C VAL A 323 15.17 -20.07 30.20
N TYR A 324 16.20 -19.62 30.92
CA TYR A 324 17.16 -18.65 30.42
C TYR A 324 18.44 -19.38 29.97
N PRO A 325 18.91 -19.14 28.74
CA PRO A 325 20.19 -19.66 28.29
C PRO A 325 21.35 -18.99 29.06
N TYR A 326 22.35 -19.79 29.44
CA TYR A 326 23.52 -19.32 30.18
C TYR A 326 24.86 -19.89 29.67
N VAL A 327 24.84 -20.88 28.77
CA VAL A 327 26.05 -21.44 28.13
C VAL A 327 25.88 -21.44 26.61
N PHE A 328 26.82 -20.81 25.90
CA PHE A 328 26.75 -20.62 24.45
C PHE A 328 27.93 -21.31 23.74
N PRO A 329 27.70 -22.05 22.64
CA PRO A 329 28.74 -22.81 21.97
C PRO A 329 29.56 -21.95 20.98
N ILE A 330 30.37 -21.02 21.49
CA ILE A 330 31.16 -20.09 20.63
C ILE A 330 32.23 -20.79 19.79
N ARG A 331 32.95 -21.75 20.38
CA ARG A 331 34.10 -22.42 19.72
C ARG A 331 33.75 -23.76 19.07
N ASN A 332 32.81 -24.52 19.64
CA ASN A 332 32.45 -25.86 19.18
C ASN A 332 30.93 -26.07 19.21
N ALA A 333 30.28 -25.78 18.09
CA ALA A 333 28.84 -25.98 17.88
C ALA A 333 28.52 -27.32 17.18
N ALA A 334 29.44 -28.28 17.12
CA ALA A 334 29.22 -29.51 16.34
C ALA A 334 28.14 -30.44 16.93
N ARG A 335 27.92 -30.41 18.25
CA ARG A 335 27.00 -31.33 18.94
C ARG A 335 26.13 -30.61 19.98
N PRO A 336 24.81 -30.49 19.79
CA PRO A 336 23.93 -29.87 20.77
C PRO A 336 23.71 -30.77 22.01
N PRO A 337 23.57 -30.19 23.22
CA PRO A 337 23.24 -30.94 24.44
C PRO A 337 21.96 -31.78 24.32
N LYS A 338 21.86 -32.95 24.98
CA LYS A 338 20.64 -33.79 24.91
C LYS A 338 19.45 -33.18 25.64
N GLU A 339 19.69 -32.59 26.81
CA GLU A 339 18.66 -31.94 27.63
C GLU A 339 18.19 -30.65 26.97
N LEU A 340 16.86 -30.50 26.80
CA LEU A 340 16.29 -29.39 26.02
C LEU A 340 16.50 -28.03 26.66
N ALA A 341 16.43 -27.93 27.99
CA ALA A 341 16.66 -26.68 28.70
C ALA A 341 18.13 -26.23 28.58
N VAL A 342 19.08 -27.15 28.75
CA VAL A 342 20.53 -26.87 28.58
C VAL A 342 20.86 -26.53 27.12
N ARG A 343 20.14 -27.12 26.15
CA ARG A 343 20.28 -26.82 24.73
C ARG A 343 19.87 -25.38 24.37
N ALA A 344 19.20 -24.62 25.24
CA ALA A 344 18.72 -23.27 24.93
C ALA A 344 19.81 -22.35 24.37
N GLY A 345 20.99 -22.32 25.01
CA GLY A 345 22.10 -21.48 24.54
C GLY A 345 22.76 -21.96 23.24
N TYR A 346 22.45 -23.16 22.74
CA TYR A 346 22.86 -23.59 21.40
C TYR A 346 22.08 -22.87 20.29
N TYR A 347 20.86 -22.44 20.60
CA TYR A 347 19.94 -21.78 19.66
C TYR A 347 19.62 -20.35 20.10
N CYS A 348 20.44 -19.73 20.97
CA CYS A 348 20.19 -18.38 21.45
C CYS A 348 21.45 -17.51 21.37
N ILE A 349 21.25 -16.20 21.16
CA ILE A 349 22.32 -15.20 21.05
C ILE A 349 22.43 -14.27 22.28
N ASP A 350 21.55 -14.41 23.27
CA ASP A 350 21.56 -13.59 24.49
C ASP A 350 21.16 -14.38 25.74
N THR A 351 21.17 -13.74 26.91
CA THR A 351 20.80 -14.34 28.20
C THR A 351 19.47 -13.84 28.77
N PHE A 352 18.73 -12.99 28.04
CA PHE A 352 17.55 -12.27 28.56
C PHE A 352 16.27 -12.54 27.78
N THR A 353 16.33 -13.37 26.74
CA THR A 353 15.18 -13.91 26.02
C THR A 353 14.85 -15.30 26.58
N PRO A 354 13.83 -15.46 27.44
CA PRO A 354 13.54 -16.77 28.02
C PRO A 354 12.73 -17.66 27.09
N LEU A 355 12.78 -18.96 27.30
CA LEU A 355 11.82 -19.92 26.73
C LEU A 355 10.78 -20.29 27.80
N ASN A 356 9.51 -20.30 27.42
CA ASN A 356 8.41 -20.80 28.25
C ASN A 356 7.41 -21.59 27.39
N GLY A 357 6.39 -22.18 28.02
CA GLY A 357 5.38 -22.98 27.33
C GLY A 357 4.66 -22.29 26.16
N ASN A 358 4.56 -20.96 26.21
CA ASN A 358 3.78 -20.16 25.28
C ASN A 358 4.61 -19.48 24.18
N ALA A 359 5.94 -19.46 24.29
CA ALA A 359 6.82 -18.72 23.37
C ALA A 359 6.63 -19.17 21.91
N TYR A 360 6.66 -20.48 21.64
CA TYR A 360 6.44 -21.02 20.29
C TYR A 360 5.07 -20.64 19.71
N ALA A 361 4.00 -20.82 20.49
CA ALA A 361 2.64 -20.55 20.03
C ALA A 361 2.41 -19.06 19.76
N ALA A 362 2.95 -18.18 20.61
CA ALA A 362 2.87 -16.73 20.42
C ALA A 362 3.67 -16.28 19.18
N ALA A 363 4.90 -16.76 19.01
CA ALA A 363 5.75 -16.43 17.87
C ALA A 363 5.17 -16.96 16.54
N ARG A 364 4.57 -18.16 16.54
CA ARG A 364 3.82 -18.67 15.37
C ARG A 364 2.63 -17.79 15.03
N GLY A 365 1.88 -17.34 16.04
CA GLY A 365 0.78 -16.39 15.84
C GLY A 365 1.24 -15.05 15.27
N ALA A 366 2.44 -14.57 15.62
CA ALA A 366 3.06 -13.40 14.99
C ALA A 366 3.33 -13.63 13.50
N VAL A 367 3.89 -14.80 13.13
CA VAL A 367 4.10 -15.17 11.72
C VAL A 367 2.78 -15.26 10.95
N ASP A 368 1.74 -15.88 11.52
CA ASP A 368 0.41 -15.96 10.90
C ASP A 368 -0.18 -14.56 10.63
N CYS A 369 0.06 -13.59 11.53
CA CYS A 369 -0.32 -12.20 11.32
C CYS A 369 0.47 -11.53 10.19
N GLY A 370 1.80 -11.71 10.18
CA GLY A 370 2.68 -11.21 9.11
C GLY A 370 2.26 -11.74 7.74
N MET A 371 2.05 -13.05 7.62
CA MET A 371 1.61 -13.70 6.38
C MET A 371 0.20 -13.26 5.96
N THR A 372 -0.70 -13.02 6.91
CA THR A 372 -2.01 -12.44 6.59
C THR A 372 -1.88 -11.01 6.04
N ALA A 373 -1.00 -10.19 6.63
CA ALA A 373 -0.70 -8.84 6.15
C ALA A 373 -0.07 -8.87 4.74
N ALA A 374 0.84 -9.81 4.49
CA ALA A 374 1.42 -10.04 3.17
C ALA A 374 0.34 -10.38 2.13
N GLN A 375 -0.63 -11.24 2.48
CA GLN A 375 -1.73 -11.55 1.56
C GLN A 375 -2.60 -10.32 1.28
N GLU A 376 -2.94 -9.50 2.29
CA GLU A 376 -3.74 -8.29 2.03
C GLU A 376 -3.06 -7.39 0.99
N VAL A 377 -1.72 -7.29 1.05
CA VAL A 377 -0.93 -6.56 0.07
C VAL A 377 -0.91 -7.24 -1.31
N LEU A 378 -0.74 -8.57 -1.37
CA LEU A 378 -0.84 -9.35 -2.60
C LEU A 378 -2.26 -9.36 -3.20
N ASP A 379 -3.29 -9.06 -2.42
CA ASP A 379 -4.68 -8.88 -2.84
C ASP A 379 -4.99 -7.41 -3.19
N GLY A 380 -3.94 -6.63 -3.48
CA GLY A 380 -4.03 -5.27 -3.99
C GLY A 380 -4.20 -4.18 -2.92
N ARG A 381 -4.13 -4.50 -1.62
CA ARG A 381 -4.07 -3.45 -0.58
C ARG A 381 -2.69 -2.80 -0.62
N ARG A 382 -2.64 -1.48 -0.43
CA ARG A 382 -1.36 -0.76 -0.47
C ARG A 382 -0.55 -0.90 0.82
N LEU A 383 -1.24 -0.85 1.96
CA LEU A 383 -0.64 -0.83 3.30
C LEU A 383 -1.31 -1.89 4.18
N ALA A 384 -0.50 -2.72 4.82
CA ALA A 384 -0.93 -3.63 5.87
C ALA A 384 0.02 -3.53 7.07
N TYR A 385 -0.51 -3.76 8.26
CA TYR A 385 0.20 -3.71 9.52
C TYR A 385 -0.01 -5.00 10.29
N ALA A 386 1.06 -5.76 10.47
CA ALA A 386 1.13 -6.88 11.38
C ALA A 386 1.49 -6.35 12.78
N LEU A 387 0.45 -6.09 13.59
CA LEU A 387 0.59 -5.70 14.99
C LEU A 387 0.86 -6.96 15.82
N VAL A 388 2.14 -7.33 15.89
CA VAL A 388 2.59 -8.60 16.45
C VAL A 388 3.31 -8.44 17.78
N ARG A 389 3.25 -9.54 18.54
CA ARG A 389 4.05 -9.78 19.74
C ARG A 389 4.13 -11.30 19.93
N PRO A 390 5.32 -11.88 20.17
CA PRO A 390 6.64 -11.23 20.31
C PRO A 390 7.16 -10.58 18.99
N PRO A 391 8.17 -9.70 19.07
CA PRO A 391 8.88 -9.16 17.89
C PRO A 391 9.69 -10.25 17.17
N GLY A 392 10.35 -9.90 16.06
CA GLY A 392 11.02 -10.86 15.17
C GLY A 392 12.43 -10.52 14.68
N HIS A 393 12.82 -9.25 14.55
CA HIS A 393 13.99 -8.88 13.74
C HIS A 393 15.37 -9.39 14.24
N HIS A 394 15.48 -9.80 15.51
CA HIS A 394 16.68 -10.41 16.09
C HIS A 394 16.78 -11.93 15.93
N ALA A 395 15.71 -12.61 15.49
CA ALA A 395 15.74 -14.05 15.26
C ALA A 395 16.49 -14.36 13.95
N GLU A 396 17.66 -14.97 14.09
CA GLU A 396 18.53 -15.41 12.99
C GLU A 396 18.05 -16.72 12.38
N HIS A 397 18.66 -17.16 11.27
CA HIS A 397 18.31 -18.43 10.61
C HIS A 397 18.32 -19.62 11.59
N ARG A 398 19.21 -19.60 12.58
CA ARG A 398 19.42 -20.71 13.52
C ARG A 398 19.27 -20.32 14.98
N ALA A 399 18.88 -19.10 15.33
CA ALA A 399 18.88 -18.68 16.72
C ALA A 399 17.79 -17.66 17.05
N PHE A 400 17.31 -17.71 18.29
CA PHE A 400 16.42 -16.72 18.88
C PHE A 400 17.20 -15.74 19.76
N GLY A 401 16.66 -14.54 19.98
CA GLY A 401 17.25 -13.54 20.87
C GLY A 401 16.58 -12.17 20.71
N GLY A 402 16.94 -11.18 21.52
CA GLY A 402 16.36 -9.84 21.53
C GLY A 402 14.83 -9.86 21.68
N PHE A 403 14.30 -10.74 22.54
CA PHE A 403 12.85 -11.02 22.68
C PHE A 403 12.19 -11.70 21.46
N CYS A 404 12.95 -12.01 20.40
CA CYS A 404 12.48 -12.54 19.13
C CYS A 404 12.71 -14.05 19.03
N TYR A 405 11.70 -14.81 18.62
CA TYR A 405 11.81 -16.28 18.42
C TYR A 405 11.72 -16.70 16.95
N PHE A 406 10.84 -16.03 16.18
CA PHE A 406 10.77 -16.18 14.73
C PHE A 406 10.78 -14.80 14.10
N ASN A 407 11.57 -14.66 13.04
CA ASN A 407 11.66 -13.43 12.27
C ASN A 407 10.44 -13.28 11.35
N THR A 408 9.42 -12.59 11.86
CA THR A 408 8.16 -12.36 11.13
C THR A 408 8.40 -11.53 9.87
N ALA A 409 9.21 -10.47 9.93
CA ALA A 409 9.54 -9.64 8.78
C ALA A 409 10.26 -10.42 7.68
N ALA A 410 11.21 -11.29 8.05
CA ALA A 410 11.90 -12.13 7.09
C ALA A 410 10.99 -13.20 6.46
N VAL A 411 10.08 -13.81 7.22
CA VAL A 411 9.09 -14.75 6.65
C VAL A 411 8.17 -14.05 5.65
N VAL A 412 7.74 -12.82 5.95
CA VAL A 412 6.97 -11.99 5.01
C VAL A 412 7.78 -11.65 3.77
N ALA A 413 9.02 -11.18 3.94
CA ALA A 413 9.90 -10.83 2.83
C ALA A 413 10.19 -12.04 1.92
N GLN A 414 10.46 -13.21 2.50
CA GLN A 414 10.65 -14.47 1.76
C GLN A 414 9.41 -14.85 0.93
N HIS A 415 8.21 -14.65 1.48
CA HIS A 415 6.99 -14.94 0.74
C HIS A 415 6.77 -13.97 -0.42
N LEU A 416 7.04 -12.67 -0.19
CA LEU A 416 6.87 -11.63 -1.20
C LEU A 416 7.97 -11.67 -2.27
N SER A 417 9.18 -12.15 -1.95
CA SER A 417 10.29 -12.20 -2.93
C SER A 417 10.04 -13.15 -4.09
N ALA A 418 9.19 -14.16 -3.89
CA ALA A 418 8.68 -15.01 -4.97
C ALA A 418 7.80 -14.26 -5.99
N GLN A 419 7.33 -13.05 -5.68
CA GLN A 419 6.48 -12.21 -6.54
C GLN A 419 7.21 -10.99 -7.11
N GLY A 420 8.40 -10.66 -6.62
CA GLY A 420 9.20 -9.52 -7.06
C GLY A 420 10.19 -9.07 -6.00
N ARG A 421 11.16 -8.22 -6.37
CA ARG A 421 12.19 -7.72 -5.43
C ARG A 421 11.59 -7.09 -4.19
N VAL A 422 12.16 -7.39 -3.02
CA VAL A 422 11.70 -6.88 -1.72
C VAL A 422 12.79 -6.04 -1.07
N ALA A 423 12.44 -4.89 -0.50
CA ALA A 423 13.30 -4.20 0.45
C ALA A 423 12.74 -4.39 1.86
N VAL A 424 13.60 -4.73 2.81
CA VAL A 424 13.30 -4.72 4.25
C VAL A 424 13.99 -3.50 4.85
N LEU A 425 13.20 -2.54 5.32
CA LEU A 425 13.67 -1.36 6.01
C LEU A 425 13.40 -1.50 7.51
N ASP A 426 14.46 -1.60 8.29
CA ASP A 426 14.39 -1.67 9.75
C ASP A 426 14.65 -0.30 10.37
N VAL A 427 13.63 0.22 11.05
CA VAL A 427 13.63 1.52 11.75
C VAL A 427 13.49 1.36 13.27
N ASP A 428 13.63 0.13 13.78
CA ASP A 428 13.83 -0.12 15.21
C ASP A 428 15.15 0.50 15.70
N TYR A 429 15.22 0.85 16.99
CA TYR A 429 16.45 1.41 17.56
C TYR A 429 17.63 0.43 17.46
N HIS A 430 17.36 -0.88 17.53
CA HIS A 430 18.37 -1.92 17.47
C HIS A 430 18.57 -2.45 16.06
N HIS A 431 19.78 -2.93 15.78
CA HIS A 431 20.07 -3.56 14.50
C HIS A 431 19.28 -4.87 14.35
N GLY A 432 18.55 -5.01 13.25
CA GLY A 432 17.87 -6.24 12.86
C GLY A 432 18.83 -7.33 12.37
N ASN A 433 19.76 -7.78 13.21
CA ASN A 433 20.78 -8.78 12.88
C ASN A 433 20.20 -10.10 12.35
N GLY A 434 19.04 -10.51 12.86
CA GLY A 434 18.36 -11.71 12.37
C GLY A 434 17.97 -11.59 10.90
N THR A 435 17.37 -10.44 10.55
CA THR A 435 16.98 -10.14 9.16
C THR A 435 18.20 -10.07 8.25
N GLN A 436 19.26 -9.39 8.69
CA GLN A 436 20.52 -9.34 7.96
C GLN A 436 21.10 -10.76 7.75
N ASN A 437 21.18 -11.57 8.79
CA ASN A 437 21.71 -12.94 8.73
C ASN A 437 20.98 -13.81 7.70
N ILE A 438 19.65 -13.71 7.63
CA ILE A 438 18.81 -14.53 6.75
C ILE A 438 19.02 -14.20 5.26
N PHE A 439 19.27 -12.93 4.93
CA PHE A 439 19.36 -12.47 3.54
C PHE A 439 20.78 -12.10 3.10
N TYR A 440 21.80 -12.31 3.94
CA TYR A 440 23.14 -11.78 3.74
C TYR A 440 23.81 -12.17 2.41
N GLU A 441 23.47 -13.36 1.89
CA GLU A 441 24.01 -13.89 0.62
C GLU A 441 23.06 -13.71 -0.58
N ARG A 442 22.00 -12.90 -0.45
CA ARG A 442 20.92 -12.78 -1.43
C ARG A 442 20.78 -11.38 -2.01
N SER A 443 20.43 -11.32 -3.29
CA SER A 443 20.19 -10.06 -4.03
C SER A 443 18.73 -9.79 -4.37
N ASP A 444 17.82 -10.76 -4.13
CA ASP A 444 16.39 -10.60 -4.36
C ASP A 444 15.67 -9.87 -3.21
N VAL A 445 16.32 -9.80 -2.03
CA VAL A 445 15.87 -9.08 -0.85
C VAL A 445 16.97 -8.13 -0.39
N LEU A 446 16.71 -6.82 -0.47
CA LEU A 446 17.58 -5.79 0.08
C LEU A 446 17.29 -5.61 1.57
N THR A 447 18.31 -5.63 2.43
CA THR A 447 18.19 -5.31 3.86
C THR A 447 18.81 -3.95 4.18
N VAL A 448 18.04 -3.06 4.79
CA VAL A 448 18.49 -1.73 5.22
C VAL A 448 18.09 -1.51 6.67
N SER A 449 19.04 -1.18 7.55
CA SER A 449 18.75 -0.94 8.97
C SER A 449 19.36 0.36 9.46
N ILE A 450 18.58 1.14 10.22
CA ILE A 450 19.01 2.40 10.87
C ILE A 450 18.91 2.21 12.37
N HIS A 451 20.05 2.16 13.07
CA HIS A 451 20.11 1.71 14.46
C HIS A 451 21.21 2.41 15.26
N GLY A 452 21.15 2.31 16.58
CA GLY A 452 22.24 2.71 17.48
C GLY A 452 23.51 1.93 17.17
N HIS A 453 24.67 2.58 17.18
CA HIS A 453 25.92 1.93 16.84
C HIS A 453 26.16 0.70 17.74
N PRO A 454 26.54 -0.46 17.18
CA PRO A 454 26.77 -1.69 17.96
C PRO A 454 27.84 -1.58 19.05
N ARG A 455 28.61 -0.49 19.13
CA ARG A 455 29.58 -0.30 20.21
C ARG A 455 28.90 -0.07 21.58
N PHE A 456 27.65 0.41 21.58
CA PHE A 456 26.89 0.73 22.78
C PHE A 456 25.46 0.14 22.77
N ALA A 457 24.94 -0.26 21.61
CA ALA A 457 23.60 -0.83 21.49
C ALA A 457 23.64 -2.32 21.13
N TYR A 458 22.70 -3.08 21.68
CA TYR A 458 22.44 -4.47 21.28
C TYR A 458 22.16 -4.52 19.76
N PRO A 459 22.70 -5.50 18.99
CA PRO A 459 23.26 -6.79 19.40
C PRO A 459 24.78 -6.83 19.58
N TYR A 460 25.46 -5.69 19.58
CA TYR A 460 26.92 -5.53 19.80
C TYR A 460 27.88 -6.12 18.77
N PHE A 461 27.54 -7.24 18.14
CA PHE A 461 28.45 -8.04 17.31
C PHE A 461 28.14 -8.00 15.82
N SER A 462 27.13 -7.24 15.41
CA SER A 462 26.77 -6.98 14.01
C SER A 462 26.04 -5.64 13.92
N GLY A 463 25.84 -5.15 12.69
CA GLY A 463 25.27 -3.83 12.41
C GLY A 463 26.34 -2.79 12.09
N PHE A 464 27.59 -3.20 11.88
CA PHE A 464 28.64 -2.27 11.46
C PHE A 464 28.42 -1.84 10.00
N HIS A 465 28.88 -0.65 9.64
CA HIS A 465 28.66 -0.04 8.32
C HIS A 465 29.32 -0.85 7.18
N GLU A 466 30.41 -1.56 7.49
CA GLU A 466 31.21 -2.35 6.57
C GLU A 466 30.51 -3.65 6.13
N GLU A 467 29.50 -4.10 6.87
CA GLU A 467 28.73 -5.31 6.59
C GLU A 467 27.80 -5.06 5.39
N ALA A 468 28.28 -5.36 4.18
CA ALA A 468 27.57 -5.05 2.94
C ALA A 468 26.92 -6.26 2.25
N GLY A 469 26.88 -7.42 2.91
CA GLY A 469 26.46 -8.70 2.33
C GLY A 469 27.65 -9.51 1.79
N GLU A 470 27.40 -10.75 1.41
CA GLU A 470 28.40 -11.70 0.92
C GLU A 470 27.95 -12.41 -0.35
N GLY A 471 28.90 -12.90 -1.15
CA GLY A 471 28.60 -13.63 -2.38
C GLY A 471 27.64 -12.84 -3.30
N PRO A 472 26.55 -13.46 -3.79
CA PRO A 472 25.53 -12.75 -4.59
C PRO A 472 24.84 -11.59 -3.86
N GLY A 473 24.82 -11.59 -2.53
CA GLY A 473 24.21 -10.54 -1.70
C GLY A 473 25.11 -9.33 -1.44
N LEU A 474 26.34 -9.32 -1.94
CA LEU A 474 27.23 -8.16 -1.80
C LEU A 474 26.61 -6.91 -2.45
N GLY A 475 26.47 -5.85 -1.66
CA GLY A 475 25.78 -4.61 -2.04
C GLY A 475 24.28 -4.59 -1.71
N PHE A 476 23.72 -5.68 -1.19
CA PHE A 476 22.31 -5.82 -0.83
C PHE A 476 22.05 -5.88 0.68
N ASN A 477 23.04 -5.51 1.50
CA ASN A 477 22.86 -5.14 2.90
C ASN A 477 23.42 -3.73 3.16
N ARG A 478 22.67 -2.90 3.89
CA ARG A 478 23.09 -1.53 4.22
C ARG A 478 22.76 -1.18 5.67
N ASN A 479 23.82 -1.00 6.47
CA ASN A 479 23.72 -0.57 7.86
C ASN A 479 24.01 0.92 8.01
N TYR A 480 23.13 1.62 8.72
CA TYR A 480 23.33 3.00 9.18
C TYR A 480 23.47 2.97 10.71
N ALA A 481 24.68 2.68 11.19
CA ALA A 481 25.04 2.72 12.61
C ALA A 481 25.22 4.17 13.08
N LEU A 482 24.34 4.64 13.97
CA LEU A 482 24.28 6.04 14.38
C LEU A 482 24.85 6.28 15.80
N PRO A 483 25.30 7.50 16.12
CA PRO A 483 25.76 7.87 17.46
C PRO A 483 24.70 7.66 18.57
N GLU A 484 25.18 7.62 19.81
CA GLU A 484 24.34 7.42 21.01
C GLU A 484 23.35 8.56 21.22
N GLU A 485 23.73 9.78 20.82
CA GLU A 485 22.84 10.93 20.80
C GLU A 485 22.31 11.15 19.37
N MET A 486 20.98 11.06 19.23
CA MET A 486 20.29 11.36 17.97
C MET A 486 18.95 12.05 18.23
N HIS A 487 18.64 13.00 17.34
CA HIS A 487 17.42 13.78 17.34
C HIS A 487 16.63 13.54 16.03
N GLY A 488 15.35 13.94 16.01
CA GLY A 488 14.45 13.61 14.91
C GLY A 488 14.85 14.17 13.54
N ASP A 489 15.48 15.35 13.49
CA ASP A 489 15.98 15.98 12.26
C ASP A 489 17.16 15.22 11.66
N GLY A 490 18.17 14.89 12.48
CA GLY A 490 19.31 14.07 12.08
C GLY A 490 18.88 12.66 11.64
N TYR A 491 17.96 12.04 12.39
CA TYR A 491 17.36 10.76 12.01
C TYR A 491 16.66 10.85 10.65
N ALA A 492 15.86 11.89 10.41
CA ALA A 492 15.15 12.07 9.15
C ALA A 492 16.10 12.25 7.96
N GLU A 493 17.28 12.86 8.14
CA GLU A 493 18.31 12.94 7.10
C GLU A 493 18.90 11.56 6.75
N VAL A 494 19.20 10.75 7.75
CA VAL A 494 19.65 9.36 7.55
C VAL A 494 18.56 8.55 6.84
N LEU A 495 17.31 8.67 7.30
CA LEU A 495 16.17 7.98 6.69
C LEU A 495 16.01 8.35 5.21
N ARG A 496 16.17 9.63 4.82
CA ARG A 496 16.14 10.02 3.41
C ARG A 496 17.20 9.29 2.59
N ARG A 497 18.45 9.23 3.08
CA ARG A 497 19.54 8.49 2.40
C ARG A 497 19.24 6.99 2.28
N ALA A 498 18.70 6.39 3.33
CA ALA A 498 18.25 4.99 3.30
C ALA A 498 17.13 4.77 2.27
N LEU A 499 16.15 5.68 2.19
CA LEU A 499 15.05 5.61 1.22
C LEU A 499 15.51 5.87 -0.21
N ASP A 500 16.54 6.69 -0.44
CA ASP A 500 17.15 6.87 -1.76
C ASP A 500 17.83 5.58 -2.22
N PHE A 501 18.59 4.92 -1.33
CA PHE A 501 19.18 3.61 -1.63
C PHE A 501 18.13 2.53 -1.94
N ILE A 502 17.00 2.52 -1.21
CA ILE A 502 15.86 1.65 -1.50
C ILE A 502 15.22 2.00 -2.84
N ARG A 503 15.15 3.29 -3.20
CA ARG A 503 14.59 3.73 -4.50
C ARG A 503 15.43 3.22 -5.66
N ASP A 504 16.76 3.27 -5.53
CA ASP A 504 17.69 2.77 -6.56
C ASP A 504 17.58 1.25 -6.76
N PHE A 505 17.31 0.50 -5.68
CA PHE A 505 17.00 -0.92 -5.77
C PHE A 505 15.65 -1.22 -6.45
N ASP A 506 14.75 -0.24 -6.51
CA ASP A 506 13.40 -0.32 -7.09
C ASP A 506 12.65 -1.62 -6.72
N PRO A 507 12.30 -1.81 -5.43
CA PRO A 507 11.58 -2.99 -4.98
C PRO A 507 10.11 -2.95 -5.44
N ALA A 508 9.53 -4.12 -5.63
CA ALA A 508 8.09 -4.29 -5.80
C ALA A 508 7.36 -4.12 -4.45
N PHE A 509 7.95 -4.67 -3.38
CA PHE A 509 7.38 -4.67 -2.03
C PHE A 509 8.35 -4.08 -1.01
N LEU A 510 7.79 -3.39 -0.03
CA LEU A 510 8.53 -2.88 1.13
C LEU A 510 8.03 -3.61 2.39
N VAL A 511 8.95 -4.15 3.17
CA VAL A 511 8.66 -4.62 4.53
C VAL A 511 9.32 -3.64 5.50
N VAL A 512 8.55 -3.06 6.42
CA VAL A 512 9.08 -2.12 7.41
C VAL A 512 9.05 -2.77 8.78
N CYS A 513 10.21 -3.01 9.36
CA CYS A 513 10.32 -3.42 10.76
C CYS A 513 10.19 -2.14 11.61
N LEU A 514 9.05 -1.97 12.27
CA LEU A 514 8.71 -0.76 13.01
C LEU A 514 8.96 -0.97 14.51
N GLY A 515 10.11 -0.51 14.99
CA GLY A 515 10.32 -0.21 16.41
C GLY A 515 9.88 1.22 16.74
N LEU A 516 9.38 1.40 17.96
CA LEU A 516 9.00 2.71 18.50
C LEU A 516 9.91 3.11 19.68
N ASP A 517 11.01 2.39 19.87
CA ASP A 517 12.08 2.61 20.85
C ASP A 517 13.14 3.65 20.45
N PRO A 518 13.17 4.23 19.23
CA PRO A 518 13.83 5.54 19.02
C PRO A 518 13.25 6.70 19.87
N ALA A 519 12.10 6.48 20.50
CA ALA A 519 11.35 7.51 21.19
C ALA A 519 12.04 8.04 22.45
N LYS A 520 11.87 9.34 22.69
CA LYS A 520 12.39 9.99 23.90
C LYS A 520 11.95 9.27 25.18
N GLY A 521 12.95 8.82 25.93
CA GLY A 521 12.78 8.18 27.24
C GLY A 521 12.28 6.73 27.17
N ASP A 522 12.39 6.08 26.01
CA ASP A 522 12.25 4.64 25.94
C ASP A 522 13.33 3.94 26.76
N PRO A 523 13.02 2.90 27.55
CA PRO A 523 14.01 2.26 28.40
C PRO A 523 15.10 1.46 27.65
N THR A 524 14.91 1.16 26.36
CA THR A 524 15.88 0.37 25.57
C THR A 524 16.65 1.18 24.54
N GLY A 525 16.39 2.49 24.41
CA GLY A 525 17.05 3.36 23.45
C GLY A 525 17.44 4.71 24.04
N THR A 526 18.50 5.33 23.51
CA THR A 526 19.03 6.61 24.02
C THR A 526 18.56 7.82 23.21
N TRP A 527 17.89 7.59 22.09
CA TRP A 527 17.45 8.67 21.19
C TRP A 527 16.23 9.43 21.73
N SER A 528 15.93 10.54 21.06
CA SER A 528 14.98 11.53 21.57
C SER A 528 13.84 11.85 20.61
N LEU A 529 13.48 10.92 19.72
CA LEU A 529 12.39 11.12 18.76
C LEU A 529 11.06 11.35 19.49
N GLN A 530 10.29 12.29 18.96
CA GLN A 530 8.97 12.68 19.44
C GLN A 530 7.91 12.24 18.43
N ALA A 531 6.64 12.34 18.81
CA ALA A 531 5.51 11.95 17.96
C ALA A 531 5.55 12.59 16.56
N LYS A 532 5.95 13.87 16.46
CA LYS A 532 6.11 14.59 15.18
C LYS A 532 7.19 13.96 14.27
N ASP A 533 8.22 13.37 14.86
CA ASP A 533 9.32 12.75 14.12
C ASP A 533 8.87 11.41 13.55
N PHE A 534 8.10 10.63 14.34
CA PHE A 534 7.44 9.42 13.84
C PHE A 534 6.46 9.72 12.68
N PHE A 535 5.69 10.82 12.76
CA PHE A 535 4.87 11.28 11.64
C PHE A 535 5.70 11.57 10.39
N LEU A 536 6.81 12.30 10.54
CA LEU A 536 7.70 12.60 9.42
C LEU A 536 8.30 11.32 8.82
N ASN A 537 8.76 10.39 9.67
CA ASN A 537 9.32 9.10 9.24
C ASN A 537 8.31 8.30 8.43
N GLY A 538 7.08 8.16 8.95
CA GLY A 538 5.99 7.51 8.23
C GLY A 538 5.73 8.19 6.88
N LYS A 539 5.67 9.52 6.85
CA LYS A 539 5.44 10.30 5.63
C LYS A 539 6.51 10.10 4.58
N LEU A 540 7.79 10.08 4.97
CA LEU A 540 8.91 9.82 4.08
C LEU A 540 8.85 8.40 3.50
N ILE A 541 8.61 7.40 4.34
CA ILE A 541 8.48 5.99 3.92
C ILE A 541 7.29 5.83 2.97
N GLY A 542 6.13 6.39 3.32
CA GLY A 542 4.91 6.31 2.49
C GLY A 542 5.09 6.94 1.12
N ALA A 543 5.91 8.00 1.03
CA ALA A 543 6.20 8.70 -0.22
C ALA A 543 6.99 7.85 -1.24
N LEU A 544 7.58 6.71 -0.83
CA LEU A 544 8.13 5.74 -1.79
C LEU A 544 7.06 5.13 -2.70
N GLY A 545 5.79 5.13 -2.27
CA GLY A 545 4.70 4.57 -3.06
C GLY A 545 4.95 3.10 -3.39
N LYS A 546 5.31 2.27 -2.40
CA LYS A 546 5.43 0.82 -2.57
C LYS A 546 4.33 0.08 -1.82
N HIS A 547 4.03 -1.14 -2.27
CA HIS A 547 3.19 -2.07 -1.53
C HIS A 547 3.90 -2.45 -0.22
N THR A 548 3.36 -1.99 0.91
CA THR A 548 4.10 -1.97 2.18
C THR A 548 3.42 -2.83 3.25
N VAL A 549 4.19 -3.76 3.82
CA VAL A 549 3.82 -4.46 5.06
C VAL A 549 4.65 -3.89 6.19
N VAL A 550 4.01 -3.32 7.19
CA VAL A 550 4.66 -2.89 8.43
C VAL A 550 4.55 -4.03 9.44
N VAL A 551 5.66 -4.40 10.08
CA VAL A 551 5.72 -5.44 11.12
C VAL A 551 6.17 -4.78 12.41
N GLN A 552 5.40 -4.94 13.49
CA GLN A 552 5.75 -4.34 14.79
C GLN A 552 6.96 -5.06 15.41
N GLU A 553 7.98 -4.28 15.79
CA GLU A 553 9.16 -4.75 16.54
C GLU A 553 9.14 -4.20 17.98
N GLY A 554 10.13 -3.38 18.37
CA GLY A 554 10.35 -2.81 19.70
C GLY A 554 9.46 -1.61 20.06
N GLY A 555 9.87 -0.88 21.10
CA GLY A 555 9.13 0.22 21.72
C GLY A 555 8.41 -0.18 23.00
N TYR A 556 8.88 0.34 24.13
CA TYR A 556 8.56 -0.16 25.46
C TYR A 556 8.06 0.93 26.42
N ARG A 557 8.15 2.20 26.02
CA ARG A 557 7.53 3.31 26.75
C ARG A 557 6.02 3.39 26.52
N ILE A 558 5.26 2.62 27.31
CA ILE A 558 3.79 2.49 27.19
C ILE A 558 3.06 3.84 27.14
N ARG A 559 3.52 4.85 27.89
CA ARG A 559 2.88 6.18 27.93
C ARG A 559 2.87 6.91 26.58
N SER A 560 3.85 6.69 25.72
CA SER A 560 3.94 7.33 24.40
C SER A 560 3.79 6.37 23.22
N LEU A 561 3.86 5.06 23.46
CA LEU A 561 3.87 4.03 22.42
C LEU A 561 2.70 4.17 21.44
N GLY A 562 1.47 4.25 21.95
CA GLY A 562 0.29 4.39 21.10
C GLY A 562 0.30 5.68 20.27
N VAL A 563 0.66 6.82 20.89
CA VAL A 563 0.73 8.13 20.23
C VAL A 563 1.77 8.12 19.11
N ASN A 564 2.95 7.54 19.35
CA ASN A 564 4.00 7.43 18.35
C ASN A 564 3.56 6.54 17.17
N ALA A 565 2.94 5.39 17.44
CA ALA A 565 2.38 4.52 16.42
C ALA A 565 1.32 5.23 15.57
N GLY A 566 0.37 5.92 16.22
CA GLY A 566 -0.69 6.68 15.54
C GLY A 566 -0.12 7.77 14.62
N ASN A 567 0.89 8.51 15.08
CA ASN A 567 1.57 9.53 14.27
C ASN A 567 2.32 8.91 13.09
N PHE A 568 3.06 7.83 13.29
CA PHE A 568 3.74 7.10 12.22
C PHE A 568 2.76 6.68 11.12
N PHE A 569 1.65 6.05 11.46
CA PHE A 569 0.70 5.57 10.47
C PHE A 569 -0.10 6.69 9.80
N GLN A 570 -0.41 7.78 10.51
CA GLN A 570 -0.97 8.98 9.88
C GLN A 570 -0.01 9.53 8.82
N GLY A 571 1.27 9.67 9.16
CA GLY A 571 2.31 10.06 8.22
C GLY A 571 2.42 9.10 7.04
N LEU A 572 2.49 7.80 7.30
CA LEU A 572 2.58 6.73 6.28
C LEU A 572 1.41 6.78 5.29
N PHE A 573 0.20 6.95 5.80
CA PHE A 573 -1.00 7.09 4.99
C PHE A 573 -0.96 8.35 4.12
N GLU A 574 -0.58 9.49 4.68
CA GLU A 574 -0.44 10.76 3.94
C GLU A 574 0.66 10.69 2.87
N GLY A 575 1.83 10.14 3.21
CA GLY A 575 2.93 9.93 2.27
C GLY A 575 2.53 9.03 1.10
N SER A 576 1.85 7.91 1.41
CA SER A 576 1.32 6.98 0.40
C SER A 576 0.28 7.63 -0.51
N ARG A 577 -0.44 8.65 -0.01
CA ARG A 577 -1.36 9.47 -0.81
C ARG A 577 -0.61 10.46 -1.71
N LEU A 578 0.46 11.08 -1.22
CA LEU A 578 1.26 12.04 -1.98
C LEU A 578 2.02 11.37 -3.14
N ALA A 579 2.50 10.14 -2.93
CA ALA A 579 3.05 9.31 -4.01
C ALA A 579 2.00 8.96 -5.08
N ARG A 580 0.71 9.20 -4.82
CA ARG A 580 -0.35 9.05 -5.83
C ARG A 580 -0.62 10.32 -6.63
N SER A 581 -0.30 11.49 -6.08
CA SER A 581 -0.51 12.78 -6.74
C SER A 581 0.72 13.31 -7.48
N ARG A 582 1.89 12.71 -7.24
CA ARG A 582 3.10 12.81 -8.07
C ARG A 582 3.16 11.61 -9.00
#